data_AF-A0A7K2CQH3-F1
#
_entry.id   AF-A0A7K2CQH3-F1
#
_cell.length_a   1.000
_cell.length_b   1.000
_cell.length_c   1.000
_cell.angle_alpha   90.00
_cell.angle_beta   90.00
_cell.angle_gamma   90.00
#
_symmetry.space_group_name_H-M   'P 1'
#
loop_
_entity.id
_entity.type
_entity.pdbx_description
1 polymer ?
#
loop_
_entity_poly.entity_id
_entity_poly.type
_entity_poly.pdbx_seq_one_letter_code
_entity_poly.pdbx_strand_id
1 'polypeptide(L)'
;MATLRTEVTEIVTGLGMLGLASVDEALAMRPAAMIGVGDDHYRKLIAARDDGKHRVQFEEAWANGVAFAEAEDGLRGRVPRRVEWKGPHQAPSYEQTPADLRIDHVYLVSCKYGSRLLHNVSPGHLFERLLAVRQGSAGDWYAEVASVEYQALYQAARHYLAEHEEGFDDLPLAVTDLNADQHKRLKLPFSRRWPEPLAEAAHWFSVAVSQASAERWLSALGHRASRREEALWRLLRLQPAPYFVLGTDHRRRPVRYRVDTPWDFRQRFAFKSFDVWPEARVQPVVRWRGDLIVRATDTPVHVDGHVEVRWSHGRFQGSPEAKVYLKTPHLETPGYSELA
;
A
#
# COMPACT_ATOMS: atom_id res chain seq x y z
N MET A 1 13.74 -5.82 -9.98
CA MET A 1 13.28 -5.43 -11.34
C MET A 1 11.77 -5.24 -11.29
N ALA A 2 11.24 -4.18 -11.91
CA ALA A 2 9.79 -4.00 -12.04
C ALA A 2 9.22 -5.16 -12.88
N THR A 3 7.97 -5.55 -12.63
CA THR A 3 7.32 -6.55 -13.48
C THR A 3 6.99 -5.92 -14.83
N LEU A 4 6.94 -6.70 -15.91
CA LEU A 4 6.52 -6.20 -17.23
C LEU A 4 5.18 -5.46 -17.17
N ARG A 5 4.25 -5.97 -16.37
CA ARG A 5 2.95 -5.31 -16.13
C ARG A 5 3.12 -3.90 -15.54
N THR A 6 4.03 -3.73 -14.57
CA THR A 6 4.34 -2.45 -13.94
C THR A 6 4.91 -1.46 -14.98
N GLU A 7 5.90 -1.91 -15.76
CA GLU A 7 6.50 -1.11 -16.85
C GLU A 7 5.41 -0.65 -17.85
N VAL A 8 4.54 -1.56 -18.30
CA VAL A 8 3.40 -1.23 -19.17
C VAL A 8 2.51 -0.16 -18.53
N THR A 9 2.04 -0.39 -17.30
CA THR A 9 1.06 0.51 -16.69
C THR A 9 1.60 1.90 -16.40
N GLU A 10 2.86 2.03 -15.99
CA GLU A 10 3.45 3.32 -15.64
C GLU A 10 3.91 4.09 -16.88
N ILE A 11 4.69 3.45 -17.77
CA ILE A 11 5.26 4.13 -18.93
C ILE A 11 4.16 4.54 -19.91
N VAL A 12 3.19 3.66 -20.18
CA VAL A 12 2.10 3.95 -21.14
C VAL A 12 1.16 5.03 -20.61
N THR A 13 0.95 5.10 -19.29
CA THR A 13 0.23 6.23 -18.67
C THR A 13 0.98 7.54 -18.94
N GLY A 14 2.31 7.55 -18.80
CA GLY A 14 3.12 8.72 -19.14
C GLY A 14 3.07 9.11 -20.61
N LEU A 15 3.14 8.13 -21.52
CA LEU A 15 3.04 8.35 -22.97
C LEU A 15 1.69 8.93 -23.39
N GLY A 16 0.60 8.49 -22.76
CA GLY A 16 -0.75 9.03 -23.02
C GLY A 16 -0.90 10.52 -22.69
N MET A 17 0.02 11.10 -21.92
CA MET A 17 0.02 12.53 -21.60
C MET A 17 0.62 13.42 -22.69
N LEU A 18 1.27 12.83 -23.70
CA LEU A 18 2.08 13.55 -24.68
C LEU A 18 1.30 14.05 -25.91
N GLY A 19 -0.03 13.91 -25.92
CA GLY A 19 -0.88 14.39 -27.02
C GLY A 19 -0.71 13.62 -28.33
N LEU A 20 -0.17 12.41 -28.28
CA LEU A 20 -0.06 11.50 -29.42
C LEU A 20 -1.40 10.77 -29.65
N ALA A 21 -1.65 10.27 -30.86
CA ALA A 21 -2.95 9.72 -31.22
C ALA A 21 -3.16 8.28 -30.70
N SER A 22 -2.08 7.51 -30.51
CA SER A 22 -2.19 6.13 -30.05
C SER A 22 -0.94 5.60 -29.33
N VAL A 23 -1.12 4.48 -28.61
CA VAL A 23 -0.02 3.71 -28.03
C VAL A 23 0.99 3.30 -29.09
N ASP A 24 0.51 2.83 -30.25
CA ASP A 24 1.38 2.29 -31.30
C ASP A 24 2.25 3.39 -31.93
N GLU A 25 1.67 4.58 -32.14
CA GLU A 25 2.43 5.78 -32.53
C GLU A 25 3.47 6.16 -31.47
N ALA A 26 3.09 6.19 -30.19
CA ALA A 26 4.00 6.57 -29.11
C ALA A 26 5.18 5.62 -28.95
N LEU A 27 4.95 4.31 -29.12
CA LEU A 27 6.01 3.29 -29.08
C LEU A 27 6.94 3.37 -30.30
N ALA A 28 6.40 3.73 -31.48
CA ALA A 28 7.19 3.94 -32.69
C ALA A 28 8.05 5.21 -32.60
N MET A 29 7.46 6.31 -32.12
CA MET A 29 8.14 7.61 -32.03
C MET A 29 9.20 7.67 -30.93
N ARG A 30 9.00 6.95 -29.82
CA ARG A 30 9.89 6.99 -28.63
C ARG A 30 10.20 8.44 -28.20
N PRO A 31 9.18 9.22 -27.82
CA PRO A 31 9.31 10.65 -27.66
C PRO A 31 10.35 11.01 -26.60
N ALA A 32 11.27 11.92 -26.95
CA ALA A 32 12.34 12.39 -26.04
C ALA A 32 11.81 13.07 -24.76
N ALA A 33 10.54 13.49 -24.74
CA ALA A 33 9.88 14.00 -23.55
C ALA A 33 9.66 12.91 -22.47
N MET A 34 9.65 11.63 -22.84
CA MET A 34 9.53 10.50 -21.91
C MET A 34 10.91 10.13 -21.35
N ILE A 35 11.21 10.59 -20.14
CA ILE A 35 12.52 10.46 -19.51
C ILE A 35 12.55 9.26 -18.54
N GLY A 36 13.71 8.62 -18.44
CA GLY A 36 13.90 7.42 -17.62
C GLY A 36 13.58 6.11 -18.35
N VAL A 37 13.16 6.18 -19.62
CA VAL A 37 12.78 5.03 -20.45
C VAL A 37 13.82 4.82 -21.56
N GLY A 38 14.76 3.91 -21.33
CA GLY A 38 15.75 3.50 -22.34
C GLY A 38 15.22 2.54 -23.40
N ASP A 39 16.03 2.27 -24.43
CA ASP A 39 15.69 1.39 -25.56
C ASP A 39 15.25 -0.02 -25.15
N ASP A 40 15.84 -0.56 -24.08
CA ASP A 40 15.49 -1.87 -23.55
C ASP A 40 14.03 -1.92 -23.06
N HIS A 41 13.54 -0.84 -22.46
CA HIS A 41 12.15 -0.74 -22.03
C HIS A 41 11.23 -0.66 -23.25
N TYR A 42 11.54 0.18 -24.24
CA TYR A 42 10.76 0.25 -25.47
C TYR A 42 10.70 -1.09 -26.21
N ARG A 43 11.83 -1.82 -26.31
CA ARG A 43 11.85 -3.17 -26.91
C ARG A 43 10.93 -4.14 -26.17
N LYS A 44 10.95 -4.14 -24.83
CA LYS A 44 10.04 -4.96 -24.02
C LYS A 44 8.57 -4.57 -24.23
N LEU A 45 8.26 -3.27 -24.24
CA LEU A 45 6.90 -2.76 -24.43
C LEU A 45 6.35 -3.09 -25.81
N ILE A 46 7.14 -2.93 -26.88
CA ILE A 46 6.77 -3.30 -28.25
C ILE A 46 6.49 -4.80 -28.32
N ALA A 47 7.42 -5.64 -27.83
CA ALA A 47 7.22 -7.08 -27.82
C ALA A 47 5.95 -7.49 -27.02
N ALA A 48 5.69 -6.84 -25.89
CA ALA A 48 4.49 -7.07 -25.08
C ALA A 48 3.19 -6.60 -25.76
N ARG A 49 3.27 -5.53 -26.56
CA ARG A 49 2.17 -5.00 -27.36
C ARG A 49 1.82 -5.97 -28.49
N ASP A 50 2.83 -6.47 -29.20
CA ASP A 50 2.68 -7.42 -30.30
C ASP A 50 2.16 -8.79 -29.84
N ASP A 51 2.62 -9.26 -28.68
CA ASP A 51 2.16 -10.52 -28.06
C ASP A 51 0.69 -10.45 -27.59
N GLY A 52 0.12 -9.25 -27.43
CA GLY A 52 -1.30 -9.03 -27.14
C GLY A 52 -1.78 -9.45 -25.74
N LYS A 53 -0.99 -10.19 -24.96
CA LYS A 53 -1.36 -10.67 -23.60
C LYS A 53 -1.64 -9.55 -22.61
N HIS A 54 -1.11 -8.35 -22.85
CA HIS A 54 -1.28 -7.17 -22.01
C HIS A 54 -2.18 -6.09 -22.62
N ARG A 55 -2.95 -6.40 -23.68
CA ARG A 55 -3.73 -5.41 -24.44
C ARG A 55 -4.56 -4.49 -23.56
N VAL A 56 -5.27 -5.05 -22.57
CA VAL A 56 -6.13 -4.26 -21.68
C VAL A 56 -5.31 -3.33 -20.79
N GLN A 57 -4.15 -3.76 -20.29
CA GLN A 57 -3.29 -2.90 -19.48
C GLN A 57 -2.75 -1.72 -20.29
N PHE A 58 -2.43 -1.93 -21.58
CA PHE A 58 -2.05 -0.83 -22.47
C PHE A 58 -3.20 0.17 -22.67
N GLU A 59 -4.40 -0.31 -22.96
CA GLU A 59 -5.59 0.54 -23.18
C GLU A 59 -5.97 1.33 -21.94
N GLU A 60 -6.04 0.68 -20.77
CA GLU A 60 -6.36 1.32 -19.49
C GLU A 60 -5.31 2.38 -19.11
N ALA A 61 -4.02 2.05 -19.26
CA ALA A 61 -2.93 2.97 -18.96
C ALA A 61 -2.93 4.19 -19.89
N TRP A 62 -3.09 3.96 -21.19
CA TRP A 62 -3.20 5.03 -22.17
C TRP A 62 -4.37 5.97 -21.85
N ALA A 63 -5.56 5.41 -21.62
CA ALA A 63 -6.75 6.19 -21.30
C ALA A 63 -6.60 7.00 -20.00
N ASN A 64 -5.83 6.51 -19.03
CA ASN A 64 -5.51 7.25 -17.81
C ASN A 64 -4.58 8.44 -18.09
N GLY A 65 -3.57 8.24 -18.94
CA GLY A 65 -2.67 9.32 -19.37
C GLY A 65 -3.41 10.43 -20.11
N VAL A 66 -4.24 10.06 -21.08
CA VAL A 66 -5.07 10.99 -21.86
C VAL A 66 -6.02 11.78 -20.95
N ALA A 67 -6.73 11.09 -20.06
CA ALA A 67 -7.64 11.75 -19.12
C ALA A 67 -6.93 12.78 -18.24
N PHE A 68 -5.71 12.48 -17.78
CA PHE A 68 -4.91 13.44 -17.02
C PHE A 68 -4.39 14.61 -17.88
N ALA A 69 -4.10 14.36 -19.17
CA ALA A 69 -3.73 15.42 -20.10
C ALA A 69 -4.85 16.43 -20.30
N GLU A 70 -6.09 15.94 -20.39
CA GLU A 70 -7.29 16.75 -20.67
C GLU A 70 -7.85 17.46 -19.42
N ALA A 71 -7.75 16.80 -18.25
CA ALA A 71 -8.30 17.28 -16.99
C ALA A 71 -7.91 18.72 -16.62
N GLU A 72 -8.87 19.47 -16.08
CA GLU A 72 -8.67 20.82 -15.56
C GLU A 72 -7.69 20.82 -14.38
N ASP A 73 -7.76 19.84 -13.49
CA ASP A 73 -6.79 19.71 -12.40
C ASP A 73 -5.48 19.03 -12.83
N GLY A 74 -5.47 18.45 -14.03
CA GLY A 74 -4.31 17.83 -14.66
C GLY A 74 -3.51 18.83 -15.51
N LEU A 75 -3.27 18.47 -16.78
CA LEU A 75 -2.47 19.29 -17.69
C LEU A 75 -3.28 20.32 -18.49
N ARG A 76 -4.62 20.31 -18.43
CA ARG A 76 -5.49 21.29 -19.12
C ARG A 76 -5.27 21.36 -20.63
N GLY A 77 -5.08 20.22 -21.26
CA GLY A 77 -4.74 20.09 -22.68
C GLY A 77 -3.33 20.52 -23.05
N ARG A 78 -2.48 20.90 -22.09
CA ARG A 78 -1.09 21.28 -22.35
C ARG A 78 -0.24 20.02 -22.53
N VAL A 79 0.47 19.94 -23.66
CA VAL A 79 1.51 18.93 -23.86
C VAL A 79 2.67 19.20 -22.90
N PRO A 80 3.04 18.26 -22.02
CA PRO A 80 4.13 18.47 -21.08
C PRO A 80 5.48 18.44 -21.82
N ARG A 81 6.46 19.19 -21.32
CA ARG A 81 7.81 19.17 -21.89
C ARG A 81 8.57 17.90 -21.49
N ARG A 82 8.23 17.36 -20.32
CA ARG A 82 8.89 16.22 -19.72
C ARG A 82 7.92 15.39 -18.89
N VAL A 83 7.95 14.08 -19.09
CA VAL A 83 7.34 13.06 -18.24
C VAL A 83 8.44 12.12 -17.78
N GLU A 84 8.78 12.17 -16.50
CA GLU A 84 9.84 11.36 -15.90
C GLU A 84 9.24 10.11 -15.27
N TRP A 85 9.61 8.94 -15.79
CA TRP A 85 9.37 7.67 -15.12
C TRP A 85 10.51 7.37 -14.16
N LYS A 86 10.18 7.16 -12.88
CA LYS A 86 11.19 6.87 -11.85
C LYS A 86 11.70 5.43 -11.90
N GLY A 87 10.91 4.54 -12.49
CA GLY A 87 11.23 3.12 -12.58
C GLY A 87 11.34 2.43 -11.22
N PRO A 88 11.95 1.23 -11.17
CA PRO A 88 12.05 0.44 -9.94
C PRO A 88 13.03 1.00 -8.91
N HIS A 89 13.64 2.17 -9.17
CA HIS A 89 14.63 2.75 -8.28
C HIS A 89 13.97 3.20 -6.98
N GLN A 90 14.51 2.72 -5.86
CA GLN A 90 14.18 3.27 -4.56
C GLN A 90 14.78 4.68 -4.49
N ALA A 91 13.95 5.67 -4.14
CA ALA A 91 14.43 7.01 -3.91
C ALA A 91 15.62 6.99 -2.92
N PRO A 92 16.69 7.77 -3.17
CA PRO A 92 17.87 7.78 -2.31
C PRO A 92 17.59 8.29 -0.88
N SER A 93 16.41 8.87 -0.64
CA SER A 93 15.95 9.36 0.66
C SER A 93 14.47 9.03 0.88
N TYR A 94 13.94 9.39 2.07
CA TYR A 94 12.52 9.24 2.40
C TYR A 94 11.64 10.06 1.46
N GLU A 95 11.10 9.42 0.43
CA GLU A 95 10.06 10.01 -0.39
C GLU A 95 8.69 9.72 0.23
N GLN A 96 8.04 10.77 0.77
CA GLN A 96 6.71 10.66 1.38
C GLN A 96 5.60 10.46 0.33
N THR A 97 5.83 10.95 -0.90
CA THR A 97 4.86 10.89 -1.98
C THR A 97 5.20 9.75 -2.93
N PRO A 98 4.40 8.67 -2.99
CA PRO A 98 4.66 7.53 -3.85
C PRO A 98 4.23 7.88 -5.28
N ALA A 99 5.08 8.62 -5.98
CA ALA A 99 4.86 9.02 -7.37
C ALA A 99 5.75 8.20 -8.29
N ASP A 100 5.13 7.53 -9.25
CA ASP A 100 5.80 6.70 -10.27
C ASP A 100 6.20 7.55 -11.49
N LEU A 101 5.42 8.62 -11.73
CA LEU A 101 5.67 9.63 -12.76
C LEU A 101 5.80 11.02 -12.14
N ARG A 102 6.71 11.82 -12.69
CA ARG A 102 6.83 13.26 -12.40
C ARG A 102 6.77 14.05 -13.70
N ILE A 103 5.84 15.01 -13.79
CA ILE A 103 5.58 15.76 -15.01
C ILE A 103 6.00 17.22 -14.82
N ASP A 104 6.89 17.69 -15.69
CA ASP A 104 7.46 19.05 -15.68
C ASP A 104 7.95 19.54 -14.31
N HIS A 105 8.33 18.59 -13.44
CA HIS A 105 8.70 18.82 -12.05
C HIS A 105 7.60 19.40 -11.13
N VAL A 106 6.37 19.54 -11.64
CA VAL A 106 5.21 20.13 -10.95
C VAL A 106 4.26 19.04 -10.46
N TYR A 107 3.85 18.13 -11.36
CA TYR A 107 2.84 17.12 -11.03
C TYR A 107 3.51 15.82 -10.60
N LEU A 108 2.96 15.24 -9.54
CA LEU A 108 3.32 13.93 -9.02
C LEU A 108 2.16 12.98 -9.28
N VAL A 109 2.41 11.88 -9.98
CA VAL A 109 1.39 10.92 -10.37
C VAL A 109 1.78 9.52 -9.90
N SER A 110 0.89 8.88 -9.16
CA SER A 110 0.97 7.48 -8.75
C SER A 110 0.09 6.63 -9.66
N CYS A 111 0.66 5.56 -10.20
CA CYS A 111 0.00 4.57 -11.04
C CYS A 111 -0.51 3.41 -10.17
N LYS A 112 -1.82 3.31 -9.97
CA LYS A 112 -2.42 2.35 -9.02
C LYS A 112 -3.43 1.43 -9.68
N TYR A 113 -2.99 0.21 -9.99
CA TYR A 113 -3.81 -0.79 -10.69
C TYR A 113 -4.18 -1.95 -9.74
N GLY A 114 -5.44 -1.96 -9.27
CA GLY A 114 -6.06 -3.10 -8.58
C GLY A 114 -5.80 -3.22 -7.07
N SER A 115 -5.27 -2.19 -6.40
CA SER A 115 -4.95 -2.25 -4.96
C SER A 115 -5.72 -1.21 -4.16
N ARG A 116 -6.23 -1.59 -2.98
CA ARG A 116 -6.76 -0.67 -1.94
C ARG A 116 -5.75 -0.36 -0.83
N LEU A 117 -4.52 -0.83 -1.00
CA LEU A 117 -3.46 -0.65 -0.02
C LEU A 117 -3.05 0.83 0.03
N LEU A 118 -3.06 1.41 1.22
CA LEU A 118 -2.54 2.74 1.51
C LEU A 118 -1.11 2.66 2.01
N HIS A 119 -0.72 1.70 2.84
CA HIS A 119 0.65 1.64 3.34
C HIS A 119 1.10 0.18 3.46
N ASN A 120 2.39 -0.03 3.19
CA ASN A 120 3.09 -1.25 3.60
C ASN A 120 4.34 -0.84 4.37
N VAL A 121 4.28 -0.95 5.70
CA VAL A 121 5.33 -0.45 6.61
C VAL A 121 5.56 -1.44 7.74
N SER A 122 6.66 -1.32 8.49
CA SER A 122 6.82 -2.07 9.75
C SER A 122 5.73 -1.68 10.76
N PRO A 123 5.22 -2.61 11.58
CA PRO A 123 4.23 -2.32 12.62
C PRO A 123 4.60 -1.16 13.55
N GLY A 124 5.82 -1.09 14.09
CA GLY A 124 6.24 0.01 14.97
C GLY A 124 6.16 1.39 14.31
N HIS A 125 6.48 1.48 13.01
CA HIS A 125 6.34 2.73 12.25
C HIS A 125 4.88 3.22 12.19
N LEU A 126 3.91 2.30 12.11
CA LEU A 126 2.50 2.63 12.11
C LEU A 126 1.96 2.86 13.53
N PHE A 127 2.02 1.82 14.37
CA PHE A 127 1.31 1.79 15.65
C PHE A 127 1.97 2.67 16.72
N GLU A 128 3.27 2.93 16.65
CA GLU A 128 3.97 3.71 17.68
C GLU A 128 4.37 5.10 17.18
N ARG A 129 4.78 5.18 15.91
CA ARG A 129 5.25 6.43 15.30
C ARG A 129 4.20 7.14 14.48
N LEU A 130 2.99 6.58 14.33
CA LEU A 130 1.88 7.19 13.61
C LEU A 130 2.25 7.63 12.18
N LEU A 131 3.12 6.86 11.52
CA LEU A 131 3.69 7.16 10.21
C LEU A 131 4.45 8.50 10.11
N ALA A 132 4.83 9.10 11.25
CA ALA A 132 5.46 10.43 11.29
C ALA A 132 6.98 10.36 11.01
N VAL A 133 7.66 9.29 11.41
CA VAL A 133 9.11 9.10 11.26
C VAL A 133 9.39 7.65 10.93
N ARG A 134 10.09 7.38 9.82
CA ARG A 134 10.53 6.02 9.45
C ARG A 134 11.74 5.61 10.29
N GLN A 135 11.51 5.36 11.57
CA GLN A 135 12.38 4.59 12.45
C GLN A 135 11.57 3.38 12.92
N GLY A 136 11.96 2.20 12.47
CA GLY A 136 11.34 0.95 12.93
C GLY A 136 12.00 0.50 14.23
N SER A 137 11.23 -0.16 15.11
CA SER A 137 11.86 -1.16 15.98
C SER A 137 12.40 -2.25 15.04
N ALA A 138 13.69 -2.58 15.17
CA ALA A 138 14.30 -3.66 14.39
C ALA A 138 13.91 -5.06 14.91
N GLY A 139 13.07 -5.12 15.94
CA GLY A 139 12.66 -6.35 16.62
C GLY A 139 11.51 -7.07 15.92
N ASP A 140 11.29 -8.31 16.34
CA ASP A 140 10.11 -9.08 15.95
C ASP A 140 8.88 -8.55 16.68
N TRP A 141 7.99 -7.89 15.94
CA TRP A 141 6.76 -7.33 16.48
C TRP A 141 5.92 -8.37 17.23
N TYR A 142 5.86 -9.61 16.76
CA TYR A 142 5.04 -10.65 17.40
C TYR A 142 5.61 -11.06 18.75
N ALA A 143 6.93 -11.21 18.85
CA ALA A 143 7.60 -11.44 20.13
C ALA A 143 7.42 -10.25 21.09
N GLU A 144 7.29 -9.03 20.57
CA GLU A 144 7.13 -7.82 21.37
C GLU A 144 5.71 -7.60 21.91
N VAL A 145 4.69 -7.97 21.14
CA VAL A 145 3.28 -7.66 21.48
C VAL A 145 2.46 -8.86 21.93
N ALA A 146 2.91 -10.09 21.64
CA ALA A 146 2.18 -11.33 21.94
C ALA A 146 3.16 -12.49 22.19
N SER A 147 4.16 -12.28 23.06
CA SER A 147 5.24 -13.26 23.30
C SER A 147 4.72 -14.64 23.70
N VAL A 148 3.72 -14.69 24.58
CA VAL A 148 3.13 -15.93 25.11
C VAL A 148 2.41 -16.70 24.00
N GLU A 149 1.51 -16.04 23.28
CA GLU A 149 0.71 -16.67 22.23
C GLU A 149 1.55 -16.99 21.00
N TYR A 150 2.57 -16.18 20.70
CA TYR A 150 3.50 -16.47 19.61
C TYR A 150 4.33 -17.73 19.90
N GLN A 151 4.82 -17.86 21.13
CA GLN A 151 5.51 -19.05 21.60
C GLN A 151 4.59 -20.28 21.62
N ALA A 152 3.32 -20.13 22.03
CA ALA A 152 2.35 -21.22 22.03
C ALA A 152 2.02 -21.71 20.60
N LEU A 153 1.80 -20.79 19.65
CA LEU A 153 1.61 -21.12 18.25
C LEU A 153 2.83 -21.84 17.67
N TYR A 154 4.03 -21.39 18.01
CA TYR A 154 5.27 -22.06 17.59
C TYR A 154 5.41 -23.47 18.19
N GLN A 155 5.06 -23.68 19.47
CA GLN A 155 5.10 -25.00 20.09
C GLN A 155 4.12 -25.97 19.44
N ALA A 156 2.89 -25.52 19.15
CA ALA A 156 1.91 -26.31 18.42
C ALA A 156 2.41 -26.66 17.00
N ALA A 157 3.03 -25.70 16.31
CA ALA A 157 3.65 -25.94 15.01
C ALA A 157 4.80 -26.94 15.08
N ARG A 158 5.68 -26.83 16.09
CA ARG A 158 6.79 -27.77 16.30
C ARG A 158 6.30 -29.19 16.56
N HIS A 159 5.28 -29.35 17.41
CA HIS A 159 4.69 -30.66 17.71
C HIS A 159 4.04 -31.29 16.47
N TYR A 160 3.27 -30.50 15.71
CA TYR A 160 2.67 -30.95 14.46
C TYR A 160 3.72 -31.42 13.46
N LEU A 161 4.80 -30.64 13.27
CA LEU A 161 5.87 -30.99 12.33
C LEU A 161 6.61 -32.27 12.76
N ALA A 162 6.91 -32.43 14.06
CA ALA A 162 7.57 -33.65 14.56
C ALA A 162 6.76 -34.93 14.31
N GLU A 163 5.42 -34.83 14.24
CA GLU A 163 4.55 -35.98 13.97
C GLU A 163 4.29 -36.24 12.47
N HIS A 164 4.43 -35.21 11.61
CA HIS A 164 3.91 -35.26 10.24
C HIS A 164 4.96 -34.99 9.15
N GLU A 165 6.13 -34.46 9.50
CA GLU A 165 7.14 -34.02 8.54
C GLU A 165 8.54 -34.46 9.00
N GLU A 166 9.32 -35.06 8.09
CA GLU A 166 10.70 -35.43 8.40
C GLU A 166 11.63 -34.21 8.42
N GLY A 167 12.67 -34.28 9.25
CA GLY A 167 13.73 -33.29 9.26
C GLY A 167 13.33 -31.98 9.90
N PHE A 168 12.52 -32.00 10.98
CA PHE A 168 12.21 -30.85 11.85
C PHE A 168 12.59 -31.07 13.32
N ASP A 169 13.38 -32.10 13.62
CA ASP A 169 13.79 -32.47 14.99
C ASP A 169 14.78 -31.47 15.63
N ASP A 170 15.43 -30.64 14.82
CA ASP A 170 16.44 -29.65 15.22
C ASP A 170 15.84 -28.27 15.56
N LEU A 171 14.52 -28.13 15.54
CA LEU A 171 13.85 -26.87 15.86
C LEU A 171 14.04 -26.49 17.34
N PRO A 172 14.44 -25.25 17.66
CA PRO A 172 14.68 -24.82 19.04
C PRO A 172 13.41 -24.80 19.88
N LEU A 173 13.58 -24.77 21.21
CA LEU A 173 12.45 -24.71 22.12
C LEU A 173 11.69 -23.37 22.07
N ALA A 174 12.43 -22.26 21.93
CA ALA A 174 11.86 -20.92 21.83
C ALA A 174 11.81 -20.43 20.36
N VAL A 175 10.74 -19.71 20.02
CA VAL A 175 10.54 -19.15 18.66
C VAL A 175 11.56 -18.07 18.32
N THR A 176 12.05 -17.35 19.33
CA THR A 176 13.05 -16.29 19.20
C THR A 176 14.45 -16.82 18.88
N ASP A 177 14.68 -18.13 19.06
CA ASP A 177 15.97 -18.78 18.83
C ASP A 177 16.07 -19.37 17.41
N LEU A 178 15.02 -19.21 16.58
CA LEU A 178 15.03 -19.65 15.20
C LEU A 178 16.11 -18.93 14.41
N ASN A 179 16.94 -19.71 13.71
CA ASN A 179 17.89 -19.16 12.75
C ASN A 179 17.26 -18.95 11.37
N ALA A 180 18.01 -18.30 10.46
CA ALA A 180 17.53 -17.96 9.13
C ALA A 180 17.11 -19.18 8.28
N ASP A 181 17.81 -20.30 8.41
CA ASP A 181 17.52 -21.53 7.66
C ASP A 181 16.26 -22.23 8.19
N GLN A 182 16.08 -22.25 9.51
CA GLN A 182 14.88 -22.78 10.15
C GLN A 182 13.64 -21.95 9.79
N HIS A 183 13.74 -20.61 9.82
CA HIS A 183 12.68 -19.72 9.33
C HIS A 183 12.28 -20.03 7.87
N LYS A 184 13.26 -20.29 7.00
CA LYS A 184 13.00 -20.64 5.59
C LYS A 184 12.29 -21.99 5.46
N ARG A 185 12.66 -22.99 6.27
CA ARG A 185 12.06 -24.33 6.28
C ARG A 185 10.60 -24.30 6.73
N LEU A 186 10.26 -23.49 7.74
CA LEU A 186 8.88 -23.35 8.27
C LEU A 186 7.88 -22.75 7.28
N LYS A 187 8.35 -22.09 6.21
CA LYS A 187 7.49 -21.45 5.21
C LYS A 187 6.59 -22.43 4.47
N LEU A 188 7.15 -23.55 4.02
CA LEU A 188 6.47 -24.47 3.08
C LEU A 188 5.28 -25.20 3.74
N PRO A 189 5.44 -25.83 4.91
CA PRO A 189 4.36 -26.58 5.56
C PRO A 189 3.13 -25.71 5.85
N PHE A 190 3.35 -24.41 6.11
CA PHE A 190 2.29 -23.47 6.48
C PHE A 190 1.94 -22.49 5.35
N SER A 191 2.25 -22.77 4.09
CA SER A 191 2.13 -21.78 3.01
C SER A 191 0.69 -21.36 2.65
N ARG A 192 -0.31 -22.22 2.88
CA ARG A 192 -1.71 -21.97 2.48
C ARG A 192 -2.65 -21.69 3.65
N ARG A 193 -2.81 -22.68 4.54
CA ARG A 193 -3.72 -22.65 5.68
C ARG A 193 -3.01 -23.22 6.89
N TRP A 194 -3.45 -22.84 8.08
CA TRP A 194 -2.99 -23.52 9.28
C TRP A 194 -3.61 -24.92 9.27
N PRO A 195 -2.85 -25.98 9.56
CA PRO A 195 -3.42 -27.28 9.88
C PRO A 195 -4.44 -27.15 11.00
N GLU A 196 -5.47 -28.01 11.00
CA GLU A 196 -6.55 -27.97 11.99
C GLU A 196 -6.04 -27.98 13.44
N PRO A 197 -5.01 -28.78 13.82
CA PRO A 197 -4.47 -28.77 15.18
C PRO A 197 -3.86 -27.42 15.60
N LEU A 198 -3.49 -26.55 14.66
CA LEU A 198 -2.94 -25.22 14.93
C LEU A 198 -4.01 -24.13 14.97
N ALA A 199 -5.27 -24.43 14.60
CA ALA A 199 -6.31 -23.42 14.41
C ALA A 199 -6.58 -22.59 15.68
N GLU A 200 -6.66 -23.25 16.83
CA GLU A 200 -6.88 -22.59 18.12
C GLU A 200 -5.69 -21.70 18.51
N ALA A 201 -4.47 -22.23 18.47
CA ALA A 201 -3.27 -21.46 18.79
C ALA A 201 -3.09 -20.26 17.84
N ALA A 202 -3.38 -20.44 16.55
CA ALA A 202 -3.34 -19.37 15.56
C ALA A 202 -4.42 -18.31 15.80
N HIS A 203 -5.61 -18.72 16.26
CA HIS A 203 -6.68 -17.81 16.63
C HIS A 203 -6.27 -16.93 17.81
N TRP A 204 -5.80 -17.52 18.92
CA TRP A 204 -5.39 -16.77 20.11
C TRP A 204 -4.19 -15.87 19.85
N PHE A 205 -3.20 -16.35 19.09
CA PHE A 205 -2.11 -15.51 18.59
C PHE A 205 -2.63 -14.29 17.84
N SER A 206 -3.57 -14.49 16.92
CA SER A 206 -4.13 -13.40 16.14
C SER A 206 -4.90 -12.38 16.99
N VAL A 207 -5.69 -12.86 17.95
CA VAL A 207 -6.42 -12.01 18.90
C VAL A 207 -5.45 -11.17 19.73
N ALA A 208 -4.44 -11.80 20.34
CA ALA A 208 -3.45 -11.14 21.18
C ALA A 208 -2.68 -10.06 20.42
N VAL A 209 -2.18 -10.39 19.22
CA VAL A 209 -1.48 -9.41 18.36
C VAL A 209 -2.39 -8.24 17.99
N SER A 210 -3.66 -8.51 17.66
CA SER A 210 -4.62 -7.47 17.29
C SER A 210 -4.90 -6.52 18.46
N GLN A 211 -5.16 -7.06 19.65
CA GLN A 211 -5.42 -6.29 20.87
C GLN A 211 -4.21 -5.43 21.25
N ALA A 212 -3.04 -6.05 21.42
CA ALA A 212 -1.85 -5.32 21.82
C ALA A 212 -1.40 -4.27 20.79
N SER A 213 -1.56 -4.55 19.49
CA SER A 213 -1.27 -3.56 18.44
C SER A 213 -2.24 -2.37 18.48
N ALA A 214 -3.54 -2.63 18.72
CA ALA A 214 -4.54 -1.56 18.86
C ALA A 214 -4.30 -0.71 20.11
N GLU A 215 -3.94 -1.32 21.24
CA GLU A 215 -3.60 -0.63 22.49
C GLU A 215 -2.36 0.26 22.33
N ARG A 216 -1.30 -0.25 21.69
CA ARG A 216 -0.12 0.56 21.35
C ARG A 216 -0.48 1.73 20.45
N TRP A 217 -1.35 1.52 19.47
CA TRP A 217 -1.81 2.59 18.59
C TRP A 217 -2.62 3.66 19.35
N LEU A 218 -3.55 3.26 20.20
CA LEU A 218 -4.33 4.18 21.04
C LEU A 218 -3.41 4.99 21.96
N SER A 219 -2.44 4.33 22.60
CA SER A 219 -1.42 4.98 23.44
C SER A 219 -0.63 6.02 22.65
N ALA A 220 -0.15 5.66 21.45
CA ALA A 220 0.60 6.56 20.59
C ALA A 220 -0.24 7.74 20.07
N LEU A 221 -1.52 7.53 19.77
CA LEU A 221 -2.45 8.59 19.35
C LEU A 221 -2.70 9.60 20.49
N GLY A 222 -2.80 9.12 21.73
CA GLY A 222 -3.13 9.94 22.90
C GLY A 222 -4.52 10.59 22.77
N HIS A 223 -4.75 11.66 23.54
CA HIS A 223 -6.06 12.34 23.62
C HIS A 223 -6.14 13.64 22.81
N ARG A 224 -5.02 14.13 22.26
CA ARG A 224 -5.00 15.41 21.52
C ARG A 224 -5.63 15.26 20.15
N ALA A 225 -6.70 16.02 19.89
CA ALA A 225 -7.42 16.02 18.60
C ALA A 225 -6.50 16.30 17.40
N SER A 226 -5.60 17.29 17.50
CA SER A 226 -4.65 17.62 16.43
C SER A 226 -3.73 16.46 16.05
N ARG A 227 -3.24 15.70 17.04
CA ARG A 227 -2.38 14.54 16.81
C ARG A 227 -3.13 13.40 16.11
N ARG A 228 -4.39 13.19 16.48
CA ARG A 228 -5.29 12.20 15.86
C ARG A 228 -5.65 12.58 14.42
N GLU A 229 -5.94 13.87 14.19
CA GLU A 229 -6.19 14.41 12.85
C GLU A 229 -4.95 14.25 11.96
N GLU A 230 -3.75 14.59 12.44
CA GLU A 230 -2.50 14.38 11.70
C GLU A 230 -2.23 12.90 11.39
N ALA A 231 -2.53 11.99 12.32
CA ALA A 231 -2.40 10.55 12.08
C ALA A 231 -3.35 10.08 10.97
N LEU A 232 -4.59 10.58 10.95
CA LEU A 232 -5.55 10.32 9.87
C LEU A 232 -5.03 10.85 8.53
N TRP A 233 -4.48 12.06 8.48
CA TRP A 233 -3.90 12.61 7.25
C TRP A 233 -2.76 11.75 6.71
N ARG A 234 -1.83 11.31 7.58
CA ARG A 234 -0.72 10.43 7.17
C ARG A 234 -1.24 9.08 6.67
N LEU A 235 -2.27 8.52 7.31
CA LEU A 235 -2.97 7.32 6.84
C LEU A 235 -3.53 7.52 5.44
N LEU A 236 -4.28 8.61 5.21
CA LEU A 236 -4.86 8.98 3.91
C LEU A 236 -3.83 9.50 2.91
N ARG A 237 -2.55 9.58 3.30
CA ARG A 237 -1.44 10.11 2.50
C ARG A 237 -1.64 11.56 2.06
N LEU A 238 -2.29 12.40 2.87
CA LEU A 238 -2.31 13.83 2.57
C LEU A 238 -0.91 14.39 2.79
N GLN A 239 -0.41 15.13 1.80
CA GLN A 239 0.94 15.67 1.76
C GLN A 239 0.92 17.19 1.68
N PRO A 240 2.04 17.89 1.93
CA PRO A 240 2.09 19.34 1.78
C PRO A 240 1.79 19.85 0.37
N ALA A 241 1.95 18.99 -0.65
CA ALA A 241 1.57 19.26 -2.03
C ALA A 241 0.59 18.16 -2.52
N PRO A 242 -0.38 18.53 -3.36
CA PRO A 242 -1.30 17.55 -3.94
C PRO A 242 -0.54 16.61 -4.89
N TYR A 243 -1.06 15.40 -5.03
CA TYR A 243 -0.59 14.45 -6.04
C TYR A 243 -1.78 13.66 -6.59
N PHE A 244 -1.58 13.00 -7.70
CA PHE A 244 -2.65 12.34 -8.43
C PHE A 244 -2.47 10.84 -8.39
N VAL A 245 -3.59 10.13 -8.35
CA VAL A 245 -3.63 8.69 -8.49
C VAL A 245 -4.40 8.37 -9.75
N LEU A 246 -3.74 7.65 -10.65
CA LEU A 246 -4.31 7.19 -11.92
C LEU A 246 -4.20 5.67 -11.98
N GLY A 247 -5.26 5.01 -12.43
CA GLY A 247 -5.25 3.56 -12.60
C GLY A 247 -6.64 2.98 -12.77
N THR A 248 -6.78 1.71 -12.42
CA THR A 248 -8.04 0.98 -12.47
C THR A 248 -8.23 0.14 -11.21
N ASP A 249 -9.48 -0.01 -10.76
CA ASP A 249 -9.80 -0.91 -9.65
C ASP A 249 -9.83 -2.38 -10.11
N HIS A 250 -10.05 -3.30 -9.16
CA HIS A 250 -10.15 -4.74 -9.45
C HIS A 250 -11.34 -5.11 -10.36
N ARG A 251 -12.31 -4.20 -10.53
CA ARG A 251 -13.46 -4.34 -11.44
C ARG A 251 -13.23 -3.57 -12.75
N ARG A 252 -11.99 -3.13 -13.01
CA ARG A 252 -11.59 -2.35 -14.19
C ARG A 252 -12.29 -1.00 -14.34
N ARG A 253 -12.77 -0.42 -13.25
CA ARG A 253 -13.28 0.95 -13.28
C ARG A 253 -12.12 1.93 -13.14
N PRO A 254 -12.11 3.04 -13.89
CA PRO A 254 -11.10 4.08 -13.72
C PRO A 254 -11.03 4.56 -12.28
N VAL A 255 -9.81 4.74 -11.80
CA VAL A 255 -9.51 5.32 -10.50
C VAL A 255 -8.62 6.52 -10.78
N ARG A 256 -9.23 7.69 -10.85
CA ARG A 256 -8.58 8.95 -11.22
C ARG A 256 -8.98 10.01 -10.23
N TYR A 257 -8.06 10.39 -9.35
CA TYR A 257 -8.35 11.37 -8.32
C TYR A 257 -7.11 12.14 -7.92
N ARG A 258 -7.31 13.38 -7.50
CA ARG A 258 -6.34 14.19 -6.78
C ARG A 258 -6.43 13.88 -5.30
N VAL A 259 -5.29 13.67 -4.66
CA VAL A 259 -5.18 13.66 -3.20
C VAL A 259 -4.89 15.09 -2.76
N ASP A 260 -5.80 15.63 -1.97
CA ASP A 260 -5.76 16.98 -1.43
C ASP A 260 -4.64 17.14 -0.38
N THR A 261 -4.32 18.38 -0.06
CA THR A 261 -3.40 18.70 1.04
C THR A 261 -4.15 18.76 2.39
N PRO A 262 -3.43 18.73 3.53
CA PRO A 262 -4.04 19.03 4.83
C PRO A 262 -4.76 20.39 4.88
N TRP A 263 -4.30 21.37 4.11
CA TRP A 263 -4.96 22.68 4.01
C TRP A 263 -6.33 22.55 3.34
N ASP A 264 -6.39 21.99 2.15
CA ASP A 264 -7.62 21.75 1.40
C ASP A 264 -8.62 20.90 2.20
N PHE A 265 -8.09 19.89 2.90
CA PHE A 265 -8.88 19.05 3.79
C PHE A 265 -9.56 19.87 4.89
N ARG A 266 -8.83 20.74 5.59
CA ARG A 266 -9.42 21.58 6.66
C ARG A 266 -10.41 22.62 6.15
N GLN A 267 -10.25 23.08 4.91
CA GLN A 267 -11.22 23.99 4.28
C GLN A 267 -12.57 23.31 4.04
N ARG A 268 -12.57 22.00 3.78
CA ARG A 268 -13.78 21.24 3.45
C ARG A 268 -14.37 20.45 4.61
N PHE A 269 -13.53 19.95 5.49
CA PHE A 269 -13.92 19.02 6.55
C PHE A 269 -13.54 19.56 7.93
N ALA A 270 -14.41 19.29 8.91
CA ALA A 270 -14.13 19.48 10.32
C ALA A 270 -13.90 18.11 10.98
N PHE A 271 -12.74 17.92 11.58
CA PHE A 271 -12.38 16.69 12.28
C PHE A 271 -13.23 16.49 13.55
N LYS A 272 -13.72 15.27 13.80
CA LYS A 272 -14.45 14.91 15.02
C LYS A 272 -13.69 13.88 15.84
N SER A 273 -13.39 12.72 15.28
CA SER A 273 -12.65 11.67 15.97
C SER A 273 -11.86 10.80 15.01
N PHE A 274 -10.91 10.06 15.58
CA PHE A 274 -10.20 9.00 14.90
C PHE A 274 -10.01 7.86 15.89
N ASP A 275 -10.65 6.74 15.64
CA ASP A 275 -10.79 5.62 16.55
C ASP A 275 -10.20 4.35 15.94
N VAL A 276 -9.61 3.50 16.78
CA VAL A 276 -8.99 2.24 16.38
C VAL A 276 -9.36 1.14 17.37
N TRP A 277 -9.56 -0.08 16.89
CA TRP A 277 -9.95 -1.22 17.73
C TRP A 277 -9.52 -2.55 17.11
N PRO A 278 -9.26 -3.60 17.92
CA PRO A 278 -8.91 -4.91 17.39
C PRO A 278 -10.12 -5.58 16.73
N GLU A 279 -9.86 -6.45 15.76
CA GLU A 279 -10.88 -7.34 15.18
C GLU A 279 -10.42 -8.80 15.24
N ALA A 280 -11.19 -9.65 15.91
CA ALA A 280 -10.88 -11.06 16.04
C ALA A 280 -11.07 -11.79 14.69
N ARG A 281 -9.95 -12.12 14.04
CA ARG A 281 -9.88 -12.92 12.82
C ARG A 281 -8.69 -13.88 12.91
N VAL A 282 -8.56 -14.83 11.99
CA VAL A 282 -7.39 -15.74 11.93
C VAL A 282 -6.09 -14.99 11.58
N GLN A 283 -6.23 -13.86 10.88
CA GLN A 283 -5.15 -12.95 10.55
C GLN A 283 -5.23 -11.77 11.54
N PRO A 284 -4.12 -11.33 12.17
CA PRO A 284 -4.18 -10.17 13.05
C PRO A 284 -4.67 -8.92 12.31
N VAL A 285 -5.72 -8.27 12.84
CA VAL A 285 -6.37 -7.10 12.25
C VAL A 285 -6.66 -6.02 13.29
N VAL A 286 -6.28 -4.78 12.96
CA VAL A 286 -6.69 -3.57 13.69
C VAL A 286 -7.56 -2.70 12.78
N ARG A 287 -8.79 -2.42 13.19
CA ARG A 287 -9.73 -1.54 12.49
C ARG A 287 -9.45 -0.09 12.84
N TRP A 288 -9.76 0.80 11.92
CA TRP A 288 -9.71 2.24 12.16
C TRP A 288 -10.86 2.95 11.44
N ARG A 289 -11.27 4.08 12.02
CA ARG A 289 -12.31 4.98 11.49
C ARG A 289 -11.97 6.42 11.82
N GLY A 290 -12.12 7.32 10.84
CA GLY A 290 -12.13 8.76 11.04
C GLY A 290 -13.52 9.32 10.82
N ASP A 291 -14.05 10.07 11.78
CA ASP A 291 -15.33 10.77 11.67
C ASP A 291 -15.10 12.27 11.47
N LEU A 292 -15.84 12.83 10.52
CA LEU A 292 -15.69 14.20 10.04
C LEU A 292 -17.07 14.83 9.77
N ILE A 293 -17.12 16.15 9.66
CA ILE A 293 -18.27 16.89 9.15
C ILE A 293 -17.86 17.61 7.87
N VAL A 294 -18.67 17.52 6.82
CA VAL A 294 -18.55 18.37 5.64
C VAL A 294 -19.00 19.78 6.01
N ARG A 295 -18.08 20.75 5.98
CA ARG A 295 -18.35 22.12 6.46
C ARG A 295 -19.45 22.83 5.68
N ALA A 296 -19.52 22.61 4.37
CA ALA A 296 -20.48 23.28 3.51
C ALA A 296 -21.94 22.89 3.79
N THR A 297 -22.17 21.68 4.30
CA THR A 297 -23.52 21.09 4.44
C THR A 297 -23.82 20.62 5.86
N ASP A 298 -22.88 20.80 6.79
CA ASP A 298 -22.89 20.25 8.15
C ASP A 298 -23.21 18.74 8.20
N THR A 299 -22.84 18.00 7.16
CA THR A 299 -23.19 16.58 7.02
C THR A 299 -22.10 15.69 7.62
N PRO A 300 -22.44 14.74 8.51
CA PRO A 300 -21.49 13.74 8.98
C PRO A 300 -21.03 12.81 7.87
N VAL A 301 -19.72 12.61 7.78
CA VAL A 301 -19.08 11.64 6.88
C VAL A 301 -18.01 10.87 7.65
N HIS A 302 -17.70 9.67 7.19
CA HIS A 302 -16.68 8.83 7.83
C HIS A 302 -15.79 8.17 6.78
N VAL A 303 -14.59 7.81 7.22
CA VAL A 303 -13.63 7.05 6.43
C VAL A 303 -13.13 5.88 7.24
N ASP A 304 -13.24 4.69 6.66
CA ASP A 304 -12.92 3.43 7.32
C ASP A 304 -11.81 2.68 6.62
N GLY A 305 -11.04 1.95 7.42
CA GLY A 305 -10.09 0.98 6.92
C GLY A 305 -9.70 -0.06 7.96
N HIS A 306 -8.68 -0.81 7.63
CA HIS A 306 -8.09 -1.77 8.56
C HIS A 306 -6.61 -1.94 8.28
N VAL A 307 -5.91 -2.47 9.25
CA VAL A 307 -4.51 -2.84 9.18
C VAL A 307 -4.43 -4.34 9.37
N GLU A 308 -3.70 -5.03 8.50
CA GLU A 308 -3.35 -6.42 8.71
C GLU A 308 -1.86 -6.53 9.09
N VAL A 309 -1.56 -7.20 10.20
CA VAL A 309 -0.18 -7.45 10.65
C VAL A 309 0.25 -8.83 10.19
N ARG A 310 1.04 -8.91 9.13
CA ARG A 310 1.39 -10.16 8.43
C ARG A 310 2.88 -10.44 8.52
N TRP A 311 3.27 -11.70 8.51
CA TRP A 311 4.65 -12.06 8.20
C TRP A 311 5.02 -11.64 6.78
N SER A 312 6.21 -11.09 6.59
CA SER A 312 6.73 -10.84 5.25
C SER A 312 7.29 -12.14 4.67
N HIS A 313 6.88 -12.49 3.44
CA HIS A 313 7.37 -13.67 2.72
C HIS A 313 6.92 -15.06 3.25
N GLY A 314 6.06 -15.14 4.26
CA GLY A 314 5.43 -16.40 4.71
C GLY A 314 5.43 -16.55 6.23
N ARG A 315 4.61 -17.46 6.77
CA ARG A 315 4.51 -17.66 8.24
C ARG A 315 5.85 -18.09 8.82
N PHE A 316 6.17 -17.55 10.01
CA PHE A 316 7.47 -17.68 10.66
C PHE A 316 8.64 -17.23 9.76
N GLN A 317 8.43 -16.37 8.77
CA GLN A 317 9.51 -15.83 7.95
C GLN A 317 9.42 -14.31 7.89
N GLY A 318 10.60 -13.68 7.88
CA GLY A 318 10.74 -12.25 7.70
C GLY A 318 10.20 -11.41 8.87
N SER A 319 10.58 -10.14 8.90
CA SER A 319 10.01 -9.21 9.86
C SER A 319 8.52 -8.98 9.56
N PRO A 320 7.67 -8.85 10.58
CA PRO A 320 6.26 -8.54 10.38
C PRO A 320 6.08 -7.20 9.64
N GLU A 321 5.05 -7.12 8.79
CA GLU A 321 4.63 -5.93 8.06
C GLU A 321 3.18 -5.57 8.40
N ALA A 322 2.90 -4.28 8.52
CA ALA A 322 1.58 -3.70 8.68
C ALA A 322 1.07 -3.18 7.33
N LYS A 323 0.05 -3.86 6.80
CA LYS A 323 -0.64 -3.49 5.55
C LYS A 323 -1.90 -2.70 5.86
N VAL A 324 -1.90 -1.42 5.52
CA VAL A 324 -3.04 -0.54 5.73
C VAL A 324 -3.94 -0.57 4.50
N TYR A 325 -5.19 -0.97 4.67
CA TYR A 325 -6.20 -1.02 3.64
C TYR A 325 -7.29 0.01 3.88
N LEU A 326 -7.67 0.72 2.81
CA LEU A 326 -8.85 1.58 2.79
C LEU A 326 -10.10 0.75 2.46
N LYS A 327 -11.15 0.86 3.26
CA LYS A 327 -12.46 0.24 2.98
C LYS A 327 -13.41 1.19 2.25
N THR A 328 -13.40 2.48 2.63
CA THR A 328 -14.16 3.52 1.93
C THR A 328 -13.75 3.59 0.45
N PRO A 329 -14.70 3.65 -0.50
CA PRO A 329 -14.39 3.88 -1.91
C PRO A 329 -13.55 5.16 -2.10
N HIS A 330 -12.61 5.15 -3.07
CA HIS A 330 -11.67 6.25 -3.24
C HIS A 330 -12.34 7.61 -3.45
N LEU A 331 -13.37 7.69 -4.31
CA LEU A 331 -14.08 8.94 -4.58
C LEU A 331 -15.05 9.35 -3.47
N GLU A 332 -15.32 8.46 -2.51
CA GLU A 332 -16.08 8.78 -1.28
C GLU A 332 -15.14 9.14 -0.11
N THR A 333 -13.82 9.05 -0.32
CA THR A 333 -12.83 9.28 0.73
C THR A 333 -12.58 10.78 0.91
N PRO A 334 -12.76 11.34 2.12
CA PRO A 334 -12.45 12.72 2.41
C PRO A 334 -11.01 13.10 2.06
N GLY A 335 -10.85 14.19 1.32
CA GLY A 335 -9.56 14.64 0.78
C GLY A 335 -9.16 13.98 -0.54
N TYR A 336 -9.95 13.06 -1.10
CA TYR A 336 -9.77 12.58 -2.47
C TYR A 336 -10.83 13.23 -3.35
N SER A 337 -10.39 13.94 -4.38
CA SER A 337 -11.25 14.65 -5.32
C SER A 337 -11.16 13.98 -6.67
N GLU A 338 -12.30 13.66 -7.29
CA GLU A 338 -12.32 13.12 -8.64
C GLU A 338 -11.52 14.02 -9.58
N LEU A 339 -10.80 13.41 -10.51
CA LEU A 339 -10.06 14.16 -11.52
C LEU A 339 -11.07 14.86 -12.45
N ALA A 340 -11.19 16.18 -12.29
CA ALA A 340 -12.01 17.06 -13.13
C ALA A 340 -11.19 17.62 -14.29
#